data_AF-A0A7R9L2F7-F1
#
_entry.id   AF-A0A7R9L2F7-F1
#
_cell.length_a   1.000
_cell.length_b   1.000
_cell.length_c   1.000
_cell.angle_alpha   90.00
_cell.angle_beta   90.00
_cell.angle_gamma   90.00
#
_symmetry.space_group_name_H-M   'P 1'
#
loop_
_entity.id
_entity.type
_entity.pdbx_description
1 polymer ?
#
loop_
_entity_poly.entity_id
_entity_poly.type
_entity_poly.pdbx_seq_one_letter_code
_entity_poly.pdbx_strand_id
1 'polypeptide(L)'
;MTFYHFINCLFLTFTPIVLLYKFSSLSEYGTIWRTGVGVLAYIVTQVCKLVIIAAVIPPNPLLNHLIDLLGMYWFLVNQNKASIASVKILSIALGWSLGESIFTRLVDFYLNARSLQFDASHLLSATEANIHLVKPGGLCAVVAVEQKWQQVVNCLNNGILCVFVIN
;
A
#
# COMPACT_ATOMS: atom_id res chain seq x y z
N MET A 1 -29.50 6.36 13.19
CA MET A 1 -29.03 4.96 13.15
C MET A 1 -27.92 4.74 12.12
N THR A 2 -27.95 5.39 10.94
CA THR A 2 -26.94 5.24 9.86
C THR A 2 -25.51 5.64 10.26
N PHE A 3 -25.31 6.71 11.03
CA PHE A 3 -23.99 7.14 11.50
C PHE A 3 -23.28 6.10 12.38
N TYR A 4 -24.02 5.33 13.19
CA TYR A 4 -23.43 4.34 14.09
C TYR A 4 -22.84 3.16 13.30
N HIS A 5 -23.55 2.70 12.28
CA HIS A 5 -23.07 1.65 11.39
C HIS A 5 -21.93 2.11 10.50
N PHE A 6 -21.98 3.35 10.00
CA PHE A 6 -20.86 3.95 9.27
C PHE A 6 -19.58 3.96 10.11
N ILE A 7 -19.65 4.43 11.36
CA ILE A 7 -18.50 4.45 12.28
C ILE A 7 -18.01 3.02 12.55
N ASN A 8 -18.90 2.05 12.75
CA ASN A 8 -18.50 0.66 12.96
C ASN A 8 -17.78 0.04 11.74
N CYS A 9 -18.27 0.28 10.52
CA CYS A 9 -17.61 -0.17 9.29
C CYS A 9 -16.25 0.52 9.09
N LEU A 10 -16.18 1.83 9.38
CA LEU A 10 -14.93 2.60 9.36
C LEU A 10 -13.91 1.98 10.34
N PHE A 11 -14.31 1.75 11.59
CA PHE A 11 -13.44 1.09 12.55
C PHE A 11 -13.01 -0.28 12.07
N LEU A 12 -13.91 -1.11 11.55
CA LEU A 12 -13.57 -2.47 11.11
C LEU A 12 -12.52 -2.49 9.98
N THR A 13 -12.57 -1.52 9.07
CA THR A 13 -11.61 -1.39 7.95
C THR A 13 -10.28 -0.75 8.36
N PHE A 14 -10.27 0.28 9.21
CA PHE A 14 -9.03 0.97 9.59
C PHE A 14 -8.31 0.34 10.79
N THR A 15 -9.01 -0.43 11.63
CA THR A 15 -8.42 -1.13 12.79
C THR A 15 -7.18 -1.96 12.42
N PRO A 16 -7.19 -2.87 11.43
CA PRO A 16 -6.00 -3.67 11.12
C PRO A 16 -4.80 -2.81 10.71
N ILE A 17 -5.04 -1.68 10.05
CA ILE A 17 -3.97 -0.77 9.62
C ILE A 17 -3.35 -0.03 10.80
N VAL A 18 -4.18 0.45 11.72
CA VAL A 18 -3.72 1.12 12.94
C VAL A 18 -2.98 0.14 13.85
N LEU A 19 -3.46 -1.10 13.95
CA LEU A 19 -2.76 -2.17 14.67
C LEU A 19 -1.42 -2.48 14.03
N LEU A 20 -1.35 -2.65 12.70
CA LEU A 20 -0.08 -2.86 12.00
C LEU A 20 0.90 -1.72 12.21
N TYR A 21 0.43 -0.46 12.21
CA TYR A 21 1.28 0.69 12.49
C TYR A 21 1.82 0.70 13.93
N LYS A 22 1.00 0.33 14.93
CA LYS A 22 1.40 0.29 16.34
C LYS A 22 2.31 -0.89 16.69
N PHE A 23 2.00 -2.09 16.18
CA PHE A 23 2.76 -3.31 16.50
C PHE A 23 4.03 -3.47 15.66
N SER A 24 4.16 -2.74 14.56
CA SER A 24 5.39 -2.75 13.77
C SER A 24 6.40 -1.75 14.30
N SER A 25 7.69 -2.03 14.09
CA SER A 25 8.81 -1.13 14.43
C SER A 25 8.74 0.25 13.75
N LEU A 26 7.75 0.52 12.88
CA LEU A 26 7.54 1.83 12.26
C LEU A 26 7.23 2.93 13.27
N SER A 27 6.60 2.58 14.39
CA SER A 27 6.21 3.54 15.43
C SER A 27 7.42 4.12 16.17
N GLU A 28 8.50 3.34 16.33
CA GLU A 28 9.76 3.80 16.95
C GLU A 28 10.50 4.82 16.07
N TYR A 29 10.44 4.68 14.75
CA TYR A 29 11.15 5.55 13.82
C TYR A 29 10.37 6.83 13.44
N GLY A 30 9.21 7.09 14.05
CA GLY A 30 8.41 8.28 13.75
C GLY A 30 7.98 8.36 12.28
N THR A 31 7.74 7.20 11.64
CA THR A 31 7.67 7.06 10.17
C THR A 31 6.35 7.58 9.55
N ILE A 32 5.51 8.29 10.32
CA ILE A 32 4.18 8.74 9.88
C ILE A 32 4.26 9.57 8.58
N TRP A 33 5.30 10.42 8.47
CA TRP A 33 5.51 11.24 7.29
C TRP A 33 5.79 10.40 6.05
N ARG A 34 6.61 9.35 6.16
CA ARG A 34 6.95 8.50 5.00
C ARG A 34 5.77 7.66 4.54
N THR A 35 4.98 7.13 5.48
CA THR A 35 3.72 6.46 5.17
C THR A 35 2.74 7.43 4.48
N GLY A 36 2.68 8.69 4.91
CA GLY A 36 1.91 9.74 4.26
C GLY A 36 2.36 10.04 2.84
N VAL A 37 3.68 10.15 2.59
CA VAL A 37 4.22 10.27 1.23
C VAL A 37 3.90 9.03 0.39
N GLY A 38 3.82 7.83 1.00
CA GLY A 38 3.38 6.61 0.31
C GLY A 38 1.93 6.64 -0.16
N VAL A 39 1.02 7.17 0.67
CA VAL A 39 -0.38 7.41 0.28
C VAL A 39 -0.44 8.42 -0.87
N LEU A 40 0.36 9.49 -0.82
CA LEU A 40 0.41 10.47 -1.90
C LEU A 40 0.93 9.86 -3.21
N ALA A 41 1.98 9.03 -3.13
CA ALA A 41 2.52 8.30 -4.28
C ALA A 41 1.46 7.37 -4.90
N TYR A 42 0.66 6.68 -4.08
CA TYR A 42 -0.49 5.90 -4.55
C TYR A 42 -1.45 6.76 -5.38
N ILE A 43 -1.86 7.93 -4.88
CA ILE A 43 -2.78 8.83 -5.59
C ILE A 43 -2.22 9.19 -6.96
N VAL A 44 -0.95 9.61 -7.02
CA VAL A 44 -0.28 9.98 -8.28
C VAL A 44 -0.28 8.80 -9.26
N THR A 45 0.08 7.61 -8.80
CA THR A 45 0.10 6.41 -9.67
C THR A 45 -1.27 6.01 -10.18
N GLN A 46 -2.33 6.12 -9.36
CA GLN A 46 -3.69 5.83 -9.79
C GLN A 46 -4.20 6.86 -10.81
N VAL A 47 -3.89 8.14 -10.63
CA VAL A 47 -4.23 9.16 -11.64
C VAL A 47 -3.50 8.89 -12.96
N CYS A 48 -2.21 8.57 -12.93
CA CYS A 48 -1.46 8.19 -14.12
C CYS A 48 -2.05 6.95 -14.81
N LYS A 49 -2.45 5.94 -14.03
CA LYS A 49 -3.09 4.72 -14.54
C LYS A 49 -4.40 5.02 -15.26
N LEU A 50 -5.25 5.89 -14.70
CA LEU A 50 -6.50 6.30 -15.34
C LEU A 50 -6.26 7.06 -16.66
N VAL A 51 -5.24 7.91 -16.73
CA VAL A 51 -4.86 8.60 -17.98
C VAL A 51 -4.38 7.61 -19.05
N ILE A 52 -3.56 6.62 -18.67
CA ILE A 52 -3.05 5.60 -19.59
C ILE A 52 -4.19 4.71 -20.09
N ILE A 53 -5.09 4.26 -19.21
CA ILE A 53 -6.27 3.46 -19.60
C ILE A 53 -7.17 4.27 -20.53
N ALA A 54 -7.35 5.57 -20.29
CA ALA A 54 -8.13 6.42 -21.19
C ALA A 54 -7.48 6.57 -22.58
N ALA A 55 -6.15 6.50 -22.68
CA ALA A 55 -5.41 6.60 -23.94
C ALA A 55 -5.32 5.26 -24.70
N VAL A 56 -5.37 4.11 -24.01
CA VAL A 56 -5.21 2.77 -24.58
C VAL A 56 -6.57 2.08 -24.63
N ILE A 57 -7.21 2.10 -25.80
CA ILE A 57 -8.61 1.69 -26.00
C ILE A 57 -8.91 0.19 -25.68
N PRO A 58 -7.94 -0.75 -25.53
CA PRO A 58 -8.19 -2.00 -24.81
C PRO A 58 -7.62 -2.01 -23.37
N PRO A 59 -8.46 -2.18 -22.33
CA PRO A 59 -7.98 -2.36 -20.96
C PRO A 59 -7.33 -3.73 -20.80
N ASN A 60 -5.99 -3.75 -20.71
CA ASN A 60 -5.22 -4.97 -20.47
C ASN A 60 -5.03 -5.19 -18.96
N PRO A 61 -5.51 -6.30 -18.36
CA PRO A 61 -5.39 -6.54 -16.92
C PRO A 61 -3.93 -6.68 -16.45
N LEU A 62 -3.05 -7.21 -17.30
CA LEU A 62 -1.61 -7.29 -17.04
C LEU A 62 -0.96 -5.91 -16.92
N LEU A 63 -1.36 -4.96 -17.77
CA LEU A 63 -0.82 -3.60 -17.78
C LEU A 63 -1.18 -2.85 -16.50
N ASN A 64 -2.37 -3.09 -15.96
CA ASN A 64 -2.81 -2.52 -14.69
C ASN A 64 -1.90 -2.94 -13.53
N HIS A 65 -1.59 -4.23 -13.42
CA HIS A 65 -0.71 -4.74 -12.37
C HIS A 65 0.75 -4.30 -12.58
N LEU A 66 1.21 -4.18 -13.83
CA LEU A 66 2.56 -3.68 -14.14
C LEU A 66 2.76 -2.22 -13.70
N ILE A 67 1.76 -1.36 -13.94
CA ILE A 67 1.82 0.04 -13.53
C ILE A 67 1.87 0.15 -12.01
N ASP A 68 1.05 -0.64 -11.30
CA ASP A 68 1.04 -0.64 -9.83
C ASP A 68 2.41 -1.12 -9.26
N LEU A 69 3.03 -2.13 -9.89
CA LEU A 69 4.39 -2.60 -9.57
C LEU A 69 5.46 -1.53 -9.81
N LEU A 70 5.41 -0.85 -10.97
CA LEU A 70 6.34 0.23 -11.31
C LEU A 70 6.22 1.41 -10.33
N GLY A 71 4.99 1.76 -9.95
CA GLY A 71 4.72 2.80 -8.95
C GLY A 71 5.35 2.49 -7.60
N MET A 72 5.16 1.25 -7.11
CA MET A 72 5.78 0.80 -5.85
C MET A 72 7.31 0.75 -5.95
N TYR A 73 7.87 0.26 -7.05
CA TYR A 73 9.33 0.24 -7.28
C TYR A 73 9.94 1.64 -7.28
N TRP A 74 9.34 2.58 -8.01
CA TRP A 74 9.82 3.96 -8.10
C TRP A 74 9.81 4.66 -6.74
N PHE A 75 8.75 4.44 -5.96
CA PHE A 75 8.65 4.97 -4.60
C PHE A 75 9.72 4.39 -3.66
N LEU A 76 10.02 3.09 -3.78
CA LEU A 76 11.04 2.41 -2.97
C LEU A 76 12.44 2.95 -3.24
N VAL A 77 12.76 3.25 -4.51
CA VAL A 77 14.04 3.87 -4.90
C VAL A 77 14.19 5.29 -4.34
N ASN A 78 13.11 6.08 -4.33
CA ASN A 78 13.15 7.46 -3.86
C ASN A 78 13.29 7.57 -2.32
N GLN A 79 12.89 6.53 -1.58
CA GLN A 79 13.02 6.44 -0.11
C GLN A 79 14.43 6.01 0.37
N ASN A 80 15.44 5.99 -0.52
CA ASN A 80 16.77 5.45 -0.23
C ASN A 80 17.50 6.14 0.94
N LYS A 81 17.17 7.39 1.25
CA LYS A 81 17.95 8.22 2.17
C LYS A 81 17.82 7.91 3.66
N ALA A 82 16.91 7.05 4.12
CA ALA A 82 16.79 6.81 5.56
C ALA A 82 16.13 5.48 5.94
N SER A 83 16.77 4.75 6.87
CA SER A 83 16.34 3.55 7.61
C SER A 83 16.70 2.15 7.08
N ILE A 84 16.76 1.23 8.06
CA ILE A 84 16.83 -0.23 7.94
C ILE A 84 15.85 -0.72 6.87
N ALA A 85 16.30 -1.66 6.04
CA ALA A 85 15.56 -2.14 4.86
C ALA A 85 14.15 -2.65 5.19
N SER A 86 13.99 -3.33 6.32
CA SER A 86 12.72 -3.90 6.78
C SER A 86 11.63 -2.84 7.02
N VAL A 87 12.00 -1.68 7.58
CA VAL A 87 11.05 -0.59 7.88
C VAL A 87 10.60 0.12 6.61
N LYS A 88 11.49 0.25 5.62
CA LYS A 88 11.19 0.86 4.32
C LYS A 88 10.06 0.09 3.62
N ILE A 89 10.23 -1.22 3.45
CA ILE A 89 9.29 -2.09 2.72
C ILE A 89 7.90 -2.04 3.37
N LEU A 90 7.88 -2.10 4.71
CA LEU A 90 6.63 -2.11 5.46
C LEU A 90 5.92 -0.74 5.44
N SER A 91 6.65 0.37 5.43
CA SER A 91 6.07 1.71 5.27
C SER A 91 5.42 1.93 3.90
N ILE A 92 6.01 1.34 2.86
CA ILE A 92 5.50 1.39 1.49
C ILE A 92 4.24 0.55 1.36
N ALA A 93 4.27 -0.69 1.86
CA ALA A 93 3.11 -1.57 1.89
C ALA A 93 1.93 -0.95 2.65
N LEU A 94 2.20 -0.37 3.83
CA LEU A 94 1.18 0.29 4.63
C LEU A 94 0.63 1.55 3.95
N GLY A 95 1.48 2.38 3.35
CA GLY A 95 1.06 3.58 2.62
C GLY A 95 0.20 3.25 1.40
N TRP A 96 0.61 2.25 0.61
CA TRP A 96 -0.14 1.81 -0.57
C TRP A 96 -1.51 1.26 -0.18
N SER A 97 -1.55 0.41 0.84
CA SER A 97 -2.80 -0.19 1.29
C SER A 97 -3.74 0.80 2.00
N LEU A 98 -3.19 1.81 2.69
CA LEU A 98 -3.95 2.93 3.23
C LEU A 98 -4.59 3.75 2.12
N GLY A 99 -3.82 4.09 1.09
CA GLY A 99 -4.32 4.82 -0.07
C GLY A 99 -5.46 4.06 -0.75
N GLU A 100 -5.26 2.78 -1.05
CA GLU A 100 -6.30 1.95 -1.67
C GLU A 100 -7.57 1.89 -0.82
N SER A 101 -7.45 1.67 0.49
CA SER A 101 -8.61 1.55 1.39
C SER A 101 -9.39 2.87 1.50
N ILE A 102 -8.69 4.02 1.54
CA ILE A 102 -9.33 5.33 1.59
C ILE A 102 -10.08 5.60 0.27
N PHE A 103 -9.43 5.44 -0.88
CA PHE A 103 -10.03 5.83 -2.15
C PHE A 103 -11.15 4.89 -2.61
N THR A 104 -11.00 3.58 -2.40
CA THR A 104 -12.00 2.62 -2.84
C THR A 104 -13.21 2.57 -1.91
N ARG A 105 -13.03 2.70 -0.59
CA ARG A 105 -14.10 2.36 0.37
C ARG A 105 -14.63 3.54 1.17
N LEU A 106 -13.82 4.55 1.43
CA LEU A 106 -14.29 5.74 2.15
C LEU A 106 -15.34 6.48 1.31
N VAL A 107 -15.14 6.52 -0.01
CA VAL A 107 -16.11 7.08 -0.96
C VAL A 107 -17.41 6.27 -0.97
N ASP A 108 -17.32 4.95 -1.07
CA ASP A 108 -18.50 4.07 -1.03
C ASP A 108 -19.26 4.19 0.29
N PHE A 109 -18.58 4.19 1.43
CA PHE A 109 -19.24 4.34 2.73
C PHE A 109 -19.86 5.74 2.91
N TYR A 110 -19.23 6.80 2.38
CA TYR A 110 -19.76 8.15 2.45
C TYR A 110 -21.02 8.32 1.60
N LEU A 111 -21.03 7.78 0.38
CA LEU A 111 -22.20 7.81 -0.49
C LEU A 111 -23.33 6.92 0.04
N ASN A 112 -23.01 5.76 0.61
CA ASN A 112 -24.00 4.85 1.21
C ASN A 112 -24.56 5.36 2.55
N ALA A 113 -23.85 6.22 3.29
CA ALA A 113 -24.41 6.86 4.49
C ALA A 113 -25.61 7.79 4.17
N ARG A 114 -25.81 8.16 2.89
CA ARG A 114 -26.96 8.94 2.40
C ARG A 114 -28.18 8.08 2.02
N SER A 115 -28.01 6.79 1.72
CA SER A 115 -29.12 5.89 1.34
C SER A 115 -29.72 5.21 2.59
N LEU A 116 -31.06 5.08 2.62
CA LEU A 116 -31.84 4.76 3.82
C LEU A 116 -31.99 3.24 4.10
N GLN A 117 -31.39 2.37 3.29
CA GLN A 117 -31.51 0.91 3.40
C GLN A 117 -30.13 0.28 3.56
N PHE A 118 -29.93 -0.43 4.67
CA PHE A 118 -28.62 -0.97 5.08
C PHE A 118 -28.68 -2.49 5.14
N ASP A 119 -27.95 -3.14 4.24
CA ASP A 119 -27.84 -4.61 4.13
C ASP A 119 -26.49 -5.14 4.65
N ALA A 120 -26.44 -6.43 5.02
CA ALA A 120 -25.25 -7.16 5.49
C ALA A 120 -24.07 -7.17 4.48
N SER A 121 -24.33 -6.79 3.23
CA SER A 121 -23.33 -6.60 2.18
C SER A 121 -22.22 -5.62 2.59
N HIS A 122 -22.53 -4.58 3.36
CA HIS A 122 -21.54 -3.58 3.79
C HIS A 122 -20.52 -4.15 4.79
N LEU A 123 -20.94 -5.10 5.62
CA LEU A 123 -20.06 -5.80 6.56
C LEU A 123 -19.12 -6.75 5.79
N LEU A 124 -19.67 -7.46 4.79
CA LEU A 124 -18.90 -8.31 3.87
C LEU A 124 -17.87 -7.50 3.09
N SER A 125 -18.27 -6.35 2.52
CA SER A 125 -17.32 -5.43 1.91
C SER A 125 -16.25 -5.02 2.91
N ALA A 126 -16.58 -4.56 4.12
CA ALA A 126 -15.57 -4.18 5.12
C ALA A 126 -14.57 -5.32 5.44
N THR A 127 -15.01 -6.58 5.47
CA THR A 127 -14.11 -7.73 5.66
C THR A 127 -13.25 -8.04 4.43
N GLU A 128 -13.77 -7.85 3.22
CA GLU A 128 -13.00 -7.99 1.98
C GLU A 128 -11.88 -6.95 1.90
N ALA A 129 -12.06 -5.78 2.54
CA ALA A 129 -11.00 -4.76 2.68
C ALA A 129 -9.76 -5.32 3.37
N ASN A 130 -10.00 -6.09 4.42
CA ASN A 130 -8.95 -6.67 5.25
C ASN A 130 -8.16 -7.75 4.50
N ILE A 131 -8.77 -8.39 3.50
CA ILE A 131 -8.10 -9.35 2.61
C ILE A 131 -7.29 -8.62 1.54
N HIS A 132 -7.85 -7.53 0.98
CA HIS A 132 -7.14 -6.69 0.02
C HIS A 132 -5.91 -6.01 0.62
N LEU A 133 -5.93 -5.71 1.93
CA LEU A 133 -4.79 -5.23 2.70
C LEU A 133 -3.54 -6.14 2.65
N VAL A 134 -3.73 -7.45 2.50
CA VAL A 134 -2.63 -8.44 2.50
C VAL A 134 -1.90 -8.49 1.15
N LYS A 135 -2.61 -8.24 0.04
CA LYS A 135 -2.09 -8.35 -1.33
C LYS A 135 -0.90 -7.40 -1.63
N PRO A 136 -0.97 -6.09 -1.36
CA PRO A 136 0.15 -5.18 -1.62
C PRO A 136 1.34 -5.44 -0.69
N GLY A 137 1.11 -5.96 0.52
CA GLY A 137 2.18 -6.42 1.41
C GLY A 137 3.01 -7.56 0.81
N GLY A 138 2.35 -8.54 0.19
CA GLY A 138 3.03 -9.62 -0.54
C GLY A 138 3.80 -9.14 -1.76
N LEU A 139 3.22 -8.24 -2.57
CA LEU A 139 3.90 -7.63 -3.72
C LEU A 139 5.13 -6.81 -3.31
N CYS A 140 5.02 -6.02 -2.25
CA CYS A 140 6.15 -5.29 -1.67
C CYS A 140 7.26 -6.21 -1.18
N ALA A 141 6.92 -7.36 -0.60
CA ALA A 141 7.91 -8.35 -0.16
C ALA A 141 8.67 -8.97 -1.34
N VAL A 142 7.99 -9.25 -2.46
CA VAL A 142 8.63 -9.76 -3.69
C VAL A 142 9.58 -8.70 -4.29
N VAL A 143 9.15 -7.45 -4.43
CA VAL A 143 9.99 -6.35 -4.93
C VAL A 143 11.21 -6.12 -4.01
N ALA A 144 11.02 -6.30 -2.70
CA ALA A 144 12.11 -6.20 -1.74
C ALA A 144 13.15 -7.31 -1.86
N VAL A 145 12.70 -8.55 -2.14
CA VAL A 145 13.59 -9.68 -2.42
C VAL A 145 14.38 -9.40 -3.70
N GLU A 146 13.73 -8.89 -4.75
CA GLU A 146 14.41 -8.52 -5.99
C GLU A 146 15.47 -7.42 -5.78
N GLN A 147 15.17 -6.39 -4.98
CA GLN A 147 16.14 -5.33 -4.64
C GLN A 147 17.36 -5.86 -3.88
N LYS A 148 17.14 -6.74 -2.90
CA LYS A 148 18.24 -7.40 -2.18
C LYS A 148 19.07 -8.29 -3.12
N TRP A 149 18.43 -8.99 -4.04
CA TRP A 149 19.11 -9.81 -5.04
C TRP A 149 20.00 -8.97 -5.96
N GLN A 150 19.51 -7.82 -6.43
CA GLN A 150 20.31 -6.88 -7.24
C GLN A 150 21.53 -6.34 -6.47
N GLN A 151 21.39 -6.05 -5.17
CA GLN A 151 22.53 -5.64 -4.34
C GLN A 151 23.56 -6.76 -4.18
N VAL A 152 23.12 -8.01 -3.95
CA VAL A 152 24.01 -9.17 -3.86
C VAL A 152 24.76 -9.41 -5.17
N VAL A 153 24.06 -9.34 -6.32
CA VAL A 153 24.67 -9.47 -7.65
C VAL A 153 25.70 -8.37 -7.90
N ASN A 154 25.40 -7.12 -7.52
CA ASN A 154 26.32 -6.00 -7.66
C ASN A 154 27.54 -6.10 -6.73
N CYS A 155 27.40 -6.68 -5.53
CA CYS A 155 28.52 -6.96 -4.64
C CYS A 155 29.40 -8.11 -5.16
N LEU A 156 28.78 -9.16 -5.73
CA LEU A 156 29.47 -10.27 -6.38
C LEU A 156 30.30 -9.79 -7.58
N ASN A 157 29.75 -8.92 -8.42
CA ASN A 157 30.45 -8.36 -9.57
C ASN A 157 31.59 -7.39 -9.20
N ASN A 158 31.53 -6.74 -8.04
CA ASN A 158 32.55 -5.78 -7.58
C ASN A 158 33.56 -6.35 -6.58
N GLY A 159 33.46 -7.63 -6.20
CA GLY A 159 34.43 -8.31 -5.34
C GLY A 159 34.54 -7.81 -3.89
N ILE A 160 33.59 -6.99 -3.41
CA ILE A 160 33.59 -6.46 -2.04
C ILE A 160 32.75 -7.38 -1.15
N LEU A 161 33.38 -7.96 -0.12
CA LEU A 161 32.75 -8.84 0.86
C LEU A 161 31.49 -8.18 1.48
N CYS A 162 30.36 -8.87 1.35
CA CYS A 162 29.01 -8.53 1.83
C CYS A 162 28.87 -8.47 3.37
N VAL A 163 29.72 -7.74 4.10
CA VAL A 163 29.61 -7.66 5.58
C VAL A 163 28.64 -6.55 6.03
N PHE A 164 28.23 -5.64 5.14
CA PHE A 164 27.49 -4.42 5.55
C PHE A 164 25.96 -4.43 5.36
N VAL A 165 25.33 -5.50 4.89
CA VAL A 165 23.90 -5.48 4.48
C VAL A 165 22.94 -6.14 5.51
N ILE A 166 23.29 -6.12 6.81
CA ILE A 166 22.42 -6.68 7.86
C ILE A 166 21.97 -5.64 8.91
N ASN A 167 22.39 -4.38 8.83
CA ASN A 167 21.80 -3.29 9.64
C ASN A 167 21.01 -2.31 8.77
#